data_AF-A0A1G1IWR1-F1
#
_entry.id   AF-A0A1G1IWR1-F1
#
_cell.length_a   1.000
_cell.length_b   1.000
_cell.length_c   1.000
_cell.angle_alpha   90.00
_cell.angle_beta   90.00
_cell.angle_gamma   90.00
#
_symmetry.space_group_name_H-M   'P 1'
#
loop_
_entity.id
_entity.type
_entity.pdbx_description
1 polymer ?
#
loop_
_entity_poly.entity_id
_entity_poly.type
_entity_poly.pdbx_seq_one_letter_code
_entity_poly.pdbx_strand_id
1 'polypeptide(L)'
;MIARSDPAMMGGLISATLGAKIAISENFIFEQETGIKVFPIIGVGTLLTRGLYSPDTIDEFFRTYPGVKTVTVQSAFRYDYDEKTVRKAISRTKKKIRTANPVIYSEEEKEVIAKIIEKAEREYRRQMLPLLPMVLELSRFVPMNRERLLHIGFLSYARKIRGKKDSLPRAINFTAVFYTAGLPPEFLGVAGALASLTQAEKRILWRVYPNLVSQLKYSAPYFNEENLMILSKKWPHLRRALESVKKFAEDNNIKLGPQNSEQILHRNHVSNAVQHYLAGEYHLFVSSLVKAGKCRHALG
;
A
#
# COMPACT_ATOMS: atom_id res chain seq x y z
N MET A 1 -18.11 1.96 -6.07
CA MET A 1 -17.10 2.05 -4.98
C MET A 1 -15.77 1.55 -5.51
N ILE A 2 -14.68 2.28 -5.25
CA ILE A 2 -13.33 1.99 -5.71
C ILE A 2 -12.54 1.34 -4.57
N ALA A 3 -12.04 0.12 -4.77
CA ALA A 3 -11.18 -0.54 -3.80
C ALA A 3 -9.72 -0.12 -4.02
N ARG A 4 -8.98 0.20 -2.94
CA ARG A 4 -7.52 0.45 -3.04
C ARG A 4 -6.66 -0.72 -2.60
N SER A 5 -7.04 -1.39 -1.51
CA SER A 5 -6.17 -2.40 -0.89
C SER A 5 -5.95 -3.64 -1.75
N ASP A 6 -7.00 -4.24 -2.31
CA ASP A 6 -6.86 -5.46 -3.11
C ASP A 6 -6.13 -5.22 -4.44
N PRO A 7 -6.43 -4.15 -5.22
CA PRO A 7 -5.66 -3.86 -6.43
C PRO A 7 -4.17 -3.64 -6.15
N ALA A 8 -3.80 -2.96 -5.06
CA ALA A 8 -2.39 -2.75 -4.72
C ALA A 8 -1.67 -4.03 -4.32
N MET A 9 -2.36 -4.95 -3.64
CA MET A 9 -1.83 -6.27 -3.32
C MET A 9 -1.64 -7.15 -4.56
N MET A 10 -2.45 -6.96 -5.61
CA MET A 10 -2.37 -7.77 -6.84
C MET A 10 -1.44 -7.18 -7.90
N GLY A 11 -1.33 -5.86 -7.95
CA GLY A 11 -0.65 -5.13 -9.03
C GLY A 11 0.41 -4.12 -8.58
N GLY A 12 0.54 -3.85 -7.28
CA GLY A 12 1.48 -2.86 -6.74
C GLY A 12 0.91 -1.45 -6.60
N LEU A 13 1.72 -0.54 -6.02
CA LEU A 13 1.30 0.82 -5.68
C LEU A 13 0.90 1.65 -6.91
N ILE A 14 1.74 1.64 -7.94
CA ILE A 14 1.57 2.50 -9.13
C ILE A 14 0.30 2.11 -9.87
N SER A 15 0.16 0.84 -10.24
CA SER A 15 -1.00 0.34 -10.99
C SER A 15 -2.32 0.64 -10.26
N ALA A 16 -2.39 0.33 -8.97
CA ALA A 16 -3.60 0.52 -8.18
C ALA A 16 -3.96 1.99 -7.95
N THR A 17 -2.96 2.87 -7.88
CA THR A 17 -3.21 4.32 -7.77
C THR A 17 -3.68 4.93 -9.07
N LEU A 18 -3.05 4.55 -10.20
CA LEU A 18 -3.45 5.01 -11.53
C LEU A 18 -4.84 4.50 -11.91
N GLY A 19 -5.12 3.21 -11.65
CA GLY A 19 -6.45 2.63 -11.88
C GLY A 19 -7.54 3.34 -11.08
N ALA A 20 -7.28 3.69 -9.82
CA ALA A 20 -8.22 4.47 -9.02
C ALA A 20 -8.42 5.91 -9.56
N LYS A 21 -7.36 6.56 -10.06
CA LYS A 21 -7.46 7.87 -10.69
C LYS A 21 -8.30 7.84 -11.97
N ILE A 22 -8.07 6.85 -12.84
CA ILE A 22 -8.92 6.63 -14.03
C ILE A 22 -10.37 6.40 -13.59
N ALA A 23 -10.61 5.49 -12.64
CA ALA A 23 -11.98 5.20 -12.20
C ALA A 23 -12.71 6.44 -11.67
N ILE A 24 -12.02 7.34 -10.96
CA ILE A 24 -12.61 8.62 -10.52
C ILE A 24 -12.96 9.48 -11.74
N SER A 25 -12.04 9.64 -12.69
CA SER A 25 -12.27 10.37 -13.95
C SER A 25 -13.49 9.85 -14.70
N GLU A 26 -13.56 8.53 -14.92
CA GLU A 26 -14.68 7.86 -15.63
C GLU A 26 -16.03 8.12 -14.97
N ASN A 27 -16.10 8.15 -13.63
CA ASN A 27 -17.34 8.46 -12.95
C ASN A 27 -17.85 9.86 -13.32
N PHE A 28 -16.96 10.85 -13.40
CA PHE A 28 -17.34 12.23 -13.72
C PHE A 28 -17.60 12.45 -15.21
N ILE A 29 -16.91 11.73 -16.10
CA ILE A 29 -17.25 11.70 -17.53
C ILE A 29 -18.68 11.15 -17.70
N PHE A 30 -19.00 10.04 -17.05
CA PHE A 30 -20.35 9.47 -17.07
C PHE A 30 -21.41 10.46 -16.55
N GLU A 31 -21.14 11.20 -15.47
CA GLU A 31 -22.06 12.25 -14.99
C GLU A 31 -22.28 13.34 -16.05
N GLN A 32 -21.24 13.75 -16.76
CA GLN A 32 -21.34 14.76 -17.82
C GLN A 32 -22.15 14.26 -19.02
N GLU A 33 -21.96 13.02 -19.43
CA GLU A 33 -22.63 12.42 -20.59
C GLU A 33 -24.11 12.12 -20.34
N THR A 34 -24.45 11.69 -19.11
CA THR A 34 -25.81 11.20 -18.77
C THR A 34 -26.64 12.18 -17.96
N GLY A 35 -26.02 13.17 -17.33
CA GLY A 35 -26.65 14.03 -16.33
C GLY A 35 -26.92 13.36 -14.97
N ILE A 36 -26.59 12.07 -14.81
CA ILE A 36 -26.79 11.32 -13.57
C ILE A 36 -25.67 11.66 -12.58
N LYS A 37 -26.03 12.22 -11.41
CA LYS A 37 -25.06 12.60 -10.38
C LYS A 37 -24.31 11.41 -9.80
N VAL A 38 -22.98 11.51 -9.76
CA VAL A 38 -22.10 10.49 -9.18
C VAL A 38 -21.44 10.96 -7.89
N PHE A 39 -21.23 10.02 -6.97
CA PHE A 39 -20.55 10.29 -5.70
C PHE A 39 -19.50 9.21 -5.43
N PRO A 40 -18.31 9.29 -6.06
CA PRO A 40 -17.29 8.24 -5.95
C PRO A 40 -16.90 7.97 -4.50
N ILE A 41 -17.07 6.71 -4.09
CA ILE A 41 -16.66 6.19 -2.79
C ILE A 41 -15.34 5.46 -2.96
N ILE A 42 -14.34 5.72 -2.12
CA ILE A 42 -13.07 5.01 -2.13
C ILE A 42 -12.78 4.31 -0.78
N GLY A 43 -12.50 3.01 -0.89
CA GLY A 43 -12.13 2.14 0.24
C GLY A 43 -10.63 2.12 0.45
N VAL A 44 -10.16 2.82 1.49
CA VAL A 44 -8.73 3.07 1.78
C VAL A 44 -8.36 2.80 3.24
N GLY A 45 -7.10 2.39 3.45
CA GLY A 45 -6.46 2.30 4.76
C GLY A 45 -5.44 3.42 5.00
N THR A 46 -4.84 3.42 6.20
CA THR A 46 -3.87 4.42 6.65
C THR A 46 -2.50 4.26 6.02
N LEU A 47 -2.04 3.03 5.78
CA LEU A 47 -0.76 2.75 5.12
C LEU A 47 -0.83 2.99 3.60
N LEU A 48 0.30 3.33 2.98
CA LEU A 48 0.36 3.77 1.59
C LEU A 48 -0.10 2.70 0.59
N THR A 49 0.28 1.41 0.76
CA THR A 49 -0.23 0.32 -0.10
C THR A 49 -1.76 0.32 -0.12
N ARG A 50 -2.40 0.76 0.96
CA ARG A 50 -3.86 0.74 1.13
C ARG A 50 -4.53 2.08 0.89
N GLY A 51 -3.79 3.13 0.55
CA GLY A 51 -4.33 4.42 0.10
C GLY A 51 -3.84 5.66 0.83
N LEU A 52 -3.01 5.54 1.88
CA LEU A 52 -2.44 6.67 2.64
C LEU A 52 -3.50 7.65 3.19
N TYR A 53 -4.62 7.14 3.71
CA TYR A 53 -5.63 7.98 4.37
C TYR A 53 -5.48 7.86 5.89
N SER A 54 -4.69 8.75 6.49
CA SER A 54 -4.45 8.87 7.93
C SER A 54 -4.68 10.30 8.40
N PRO A 55 -4.82 10.54 9.72
CA PRO A 55 -4.94 11.89 10.26
C PRO A 55 -3.83 12.85 9.83
N ASP A 56 -2.62 12.34 9.61
CA ASP A 56 -1.45 13.14 9.24
C ASP A 56 -1.31 13.34 7.72
N THR A 57 -2.02 12.56 6.91
CA THR A 57 -1.83 12.51 5.44
C THR A 57 -3.06 12.93 4.65
N ILE A 58 -3.99 13.66 5.29
CA ILE A 58 -5.25 14.08 4.64
C ILE A 58 -5.01 14.87 3.36
N ASP A 59 -4.13 15.87 3.36
CA ASP A 59 -3.88 16.65 2.13
C ASP A 59 -3.20 15.81 1.05
N GLU A 60 -2.27 14.97 1.46
CA GLU A 60 -1.53 14.08 0.59
C GLU A 60 -2.48 13.10 -0.13
N PHE A 61 -3.44 12.54 0.62
CA PHE A 61 -4.52 11.70 0.10
C PHE A 61 -5.37 12.44 -0.96
N PHE A 62 -5.84 13.66 -0.65
CA PHE A 62 -6.67 14.42 -1.59
C PHE A 62 -5.88 14.96 -2.79
N ARG A 63 -4.55 15.09 -2.69
CA ARG A 63 -3.68 15.36 -3.84
C ARG A 63 -3.62 14.15 -4.78
N THR A 64 -3.67 12.93 -4.24
CA THR A 64 -3.70 11.71 -5.06
C THR A 64 -5.07 11.40 -5.64
N TYR A 65 -6.13 11.51 -4.84
CA TYR A 65 -7.50 11.14 -5.23
C TYR A 65 -8.46 12.32 -5.12
N PRO A 66 -8.23 13.42 -5.86
CA PRO A 66 -9.18 14.53 -5.87
C PRO A 66 -10.48 14.08 -6.58
N GLY A 67 -11.62 14.64 -6.20
CA GLY A 67 -12.93 14.26 -6.75
C GLY A 67 -13.70 13.19 -5.97
N VAL A 68 -13.06 12.45 -5.06
CA VAL A 68 -13.78 11.48 -4.21
C VAL A 68 -14.78 12.19 -3.31
N LYS A 69 -15.99 11.62 -3.21
CA LYS A 69 -17.10 12.19 -2.42
C LYS A 69 -17.31 11.48 -1.09
N THR A 70 -16.85 10.24 -0.97
CA THR A 70 -16.86 9.49 0.29
C THR A 70 -15.56 8.72 0.45
N VAL A 71 -14.99 8.73 1.66
CA VAL A 71 -13.76 8.01 2.01
C VAL A 71 -14.05 7.12 3.20
N THR A 72 -13.62 5.86 3.16
CA THR A 72 -13.83 4.95 4.30
C THR A 72 -12.94 5.32 5.48
N VAL A 73 -13.53 5.50 6.65
CA VAL A 73 -12.80 5.67 7.92
C VAL A 73 -12.64 4.30 8.59
N GLN A 74 -11.46 3.69 8.42
CA GLN A 74 -11.18 2.34 8.92
C GLN A 74 -10.80 2.33 10.42
N SER A 75 -10.71 1.14 11.02
CA SER A 75 -10.39 0.98 12.45
C SER A 75 -9.09 1.68 12.85
N ALA A 76 -8.03 1.56 12.04
CA ALA A 76 -6.75 2.16 12.39
C ALA A 76 -6.83 3.68 12.53
N PHE A 77 -7.50 4.34 11.58
CA PHE A 77 -7.78 5.78 11.65
C PHE A 77 -8.51 6.18 12.94
N ARG A 78 -9.39 5.33 13.48
CA ARG A 78 -10.24 5.66 14.64
C ARG A 78 -9.61 5.34 15.99
N TYR A 79 -8.79 4.29 16.05
CA TYR A 79 -8.39 3.67 17.31
C TYR A 79 -6.87 3.67 17.53
N ASP A 80 -6.07 3.84 16.47
CA ASP A 80 -4.61 3.91 16.59
C ASP A 80 -4.10 5.36 16.71
N TYR A 81 -4.99 6.35 16.74
CA TYR A 81 -4.70 7.78 16.92
C TYR A 81 -5.54 8.35 18.06
N ASP A 82 -5.08 9.44 18.68
CA ASP A 82 -5.85 10.12 19.73
C ASP A 82 -7.12 10.77 19.17
N GLU A 83 -8.17 10.84 20.00
CA GLU A 83 -9.49 11.32 19.58
C GLU A 83 -9.46 12.75 19.01
N LYS A 84 -8.65 13.64 19.59
CA LYS A 84 -8.55 15.03 19.16
C LYS A 84 -7.98 15.14 17.74
N THR A 85 -6.93 14.37 17.46
CA THR A 85 -6.32 14.25 16.13
C THR A 85 -7.31 13.69 15.12
N VAL A 86 -8.06 12.63 15.48
CA VAL A 86 -9.10 12.04 14.63
C VAL A 86 -10.20 13.06 14.29
N ARG A 87 -10.75 13.77 15.29
CA ARG A 87 -11.79 14.78 15.07
C ARG A 87 -11.33 15.91 14.15
N LYS A 88 -10.08 16.39 14.34
CA LYS A 88 -9.47 17.40 13.46
C LYS A 88 -9.34 16.89 12.03
N ALA A 89 -8.88 15.66 11.85
CA ALA A 89 -8.74 15.04 10.54
C ALA A 89 -10.07 14.82 9.82
N ILE A 90 -11.14 14.44 10.54
CA ILE A 90 -12.50 14.34 9.98
C ILE A 90 -13.01 15.71 9.53
N SER A 91 -12.82 16.76 10.35
CA SER A 91 -13.19 18.13 9.96
C SER A 91 -12.44 18.56 8.67
N ARG A 92 -11.13 18.29 8.59
CA ARG A 92 -10.33 18.58 7.39
C ARG A 92 -10.80 17.77 6.18
N THR A 93 -11.11 16.49 6.36
CA THR A 93 -11.65 15.62 5.30
C THR A 93 -12.96 16.18 4.73
N LYS A 94 -13.90 16.58 5.59
CA LYS A 94 -15.18 17.17 5.17
C LYS A 94 -14.97 18.44 4.32
N LYS A 95 -14.00 19.29 4.68
CA LYS A 95 -13.64 20.46 3.89
C LYS A 95 -13.07 20.07 2.53
N LYS A 96 -12.10 19.14 2.50
CA LYS A 96 -11.44 18.69 1.26
C LYS A 96 -12.38 18.00 0.28
N ILE A 97 -13.32 17.18 0.75
CA ILE A 97 -14.34 16.54 -0.11
C ILE A 97 -15.15 17.57 -0.92
N ARG A 98 -15.40 18.75 -0.34
CA ARG A 98 -16.16 19.83 -0.98
C ARG A 98 -15.33 20.59 -2.02
N THR A 99 -14.02 20.70 -1.82
CA THR A 99 -13.13 21.57 -2.61
C THR A 99 -12.25 20.82 -3.61
N ALA A 100 -12.02 19.52 -3.42
CA ALA A 100 -11.16 18.73 -4.29
C ALA A 100 -11.90 18.32 -5.57
N ASN A 101 -11.64 19.06 -6.66
CA ASN A 101 -12.23 18.81 -7.97
C ASN A 101 -11.59 17.60 -8.67
N PRO A 102 -12.36 16.76 -9.36
CA PRO A 102 -11.79 15.63 -10.09
C PRO A 102 -10.83 16.09 -11.18
N VAL A 103 -9.86 15.23 -11.48
CA VAL A 103 -9.01 15.35 -12.67
C VAL A 103 -9.60 14.45 -13.72
N ILE A 104 -9.91 15.01 -14.89
CA ILE A 104 -10.42 14.29 -16.05
C ILE A 104 -9.26 13.97 -16.99
N TYR A 105 -9.20 12.74 -17.46
CA TYR A 105 -8.18 12.26 -18.41
C TYR A 105 -8.81 12.03 -19.78
N SER A 106 -8.13 12.44 -20.85
CA SER A 106 -8.56 12.15 -22.23
C SER A 106 -8.41 10.67 -22.57
N GLU A 107 -9.03 10.20 -23.67
CA GLU A 107 -8.86 8.81 -24.12
C GLU A 107 -7.40 8.46 -24.40
N GLU A 108 -6.66 9.37 -25.05
CA GLU A 108 -5.23 9.18 -25.35
C GLU A 108 -4.40 9.09 -24.08
N GLU A 109 -4.72 9.90 -23.06
CA GLU A 109 -4.06 9.82 -21.76
C GLU A 109 -4.37 8.50 -21.07
N LYS A 110 -5.64 8.05 -21.10
CA LYS A 110 -6.07 6.78 -20.51
C LYS A 110 -5.36 5.60 -21.16
N GLU A 111 -5.16 5.60 -22.47
CA GLU A 111 -4.38 4.57 -23.17
C GLU A 111 -2.93 4.50 -22.70
N VAL A 112 -2.27 5.67 -22.53
CA VAL A 112 -0.88 5.70 -22.03
C VAL A 112 -0.82 5.28 -20.57
N ILE A 113 -1.77 5.71 -19.73
CA ILE A 113 -1.86 5.28 -18.33
C ILE A 113 -2.08 3.77 -18.23
N ALA A 114 -2.91 3.18 -19.10
CA ALA A 114 -3.13 1.73 -19.15
C ALA A 114 -1.83 0.96 -19.47
N LYS A 115 -1.02 1.45 -20.43
CA LYS A 115 0.31 0.88 -20.73
C LYS A 115 1.26 0.98 -19.54
N ILE A 116 1.23 2.10 -18.81
CA ILE A 116 2.02 2.27 -17.57
C ILE A 116 1.56 1.27 -16.49
N ILE A 117 0.25 1.10 -16.31
CA ILE A 117 -0.34 0.14 -15.37
C ILE A 117 0.17 -1.27 -15.69
N GLU A 118 0.10 -1.71 -16.94
CA GLU A 118 0.53 -3.05 -17.35
C GLU A 118 2.01 -3.31 -17.03
N LYS A 119 2.88 -2.36 -17.38
CA LYS A 119 4.32 -2.42 -17.08
C LYS A 119 4.58 -2.45 -15.58
N ALA A 120 3.89 -1.60 -14.81
CA ALA A 120 4.02 -1.55 -13.36
C ALA A 120 3.57 -2.86 -12.69
N GLU A 121 2.44 -3.44 -13.13
CA GLU A 121 1.95 -4.72 -12.62
C GLU A 121 2.94 -5.86 -12.91
N ARG A 122 3.51 -5.88 -14.11
CA ARG A 122 4.50 -6.89 -14.49
C ARG A 122 5.73 -6.85 -13.57
N GLU A 123 6.30 -5.66 -13.35
CA GLU A 123 7.48 -5.52 -12.49
C GLU A 123 7.16 -5.74 -11.00
N TYR A 124 5.98 -5.34 -10.54
CA TYR A 124 5.51 -5.69 -9.20
C TYR A 124 5.41 -7.20 -9.02
N ARG A 125 4.71 -7.90 -9.91
CA ARG A 125 4.53 -9.36 -9.84
C ARG A 125 5.85 -10.10 -9.93
N ARG A 126 6.80 -9.61 -10.75
CA ARG A 126 8.16 -10.17 -10.86
C ARG A 126 8.89 -10.17 -9.52
N GLN A 127 8.71 -9.15 -8.68
CA GLN A 127 9.32 -9.08 -7.35
C GLN A 127 8.48 -9.76 -6.26
N MET A 128 7.16 -9.62 -6.29
CA MET A 128 6.27 -10.12 -5.24
C MET A 128 6.03 -11.63 -5.32
N LEU A 129 5.84 -12.20 -6.51
CA LEU A 129 5.52 -13.63 -6.66
C LEU A 129 6.56 -14.58 -6.03
N PRO A 130 7.87 -14.34 -6.17
CA PRO A 130 8.88 -15.16 -5.49
C PRO A 130 8.86 -15.03 -3.95
N LEU A 131 8.25 -13.97 -3.41
CA LEU A 131 8.07 -13.74 -1.98
C LEU A 131 6.74 -14.33 -1.45
N LEU A 132 5.90 -14.89 -2.32
CA LEU A 132 4.61 -15.45 -1.93
C LEU A 132 4.72 -16.53 -0.84
N PRO A 133 5.71 -17.46 -0.84
CA PRO A 133 5.85 -18.43 0.24
C PRO A 133 6.03 -17.79 1.63
N MET A 134 6.83 -16.72 1.72
CA MET A 134 7.00 -15.95 2.96
C MET A 134 5.67 -15.34 3.41
N VAL A 135 4.96 -14.70 2.47
CA VAL A 135 3.69 -14.05 2.72
C VAL A 135 2.65 -15.05 3.23
N LEU A 136 2.52 -16.20 2.57
CA LEU A 136 1.58 -17.25 2.96
C LEU A 136 1.92 -17.82 4.34
N GLU A 137 3.20 -18.06 4.62
CA GLU A 137 3.63 -18.61 5.91
C GLU A 137 3.38 -17.63 7.06
N LEU A 138 3.93 -16.41 6.96
CA LEU A 138 3.86 -15.43 8.05
C LEU A 138 2.44 -14.86 8.26
N SER A 139 1.62 -14.81 7.20
CA SER A 139 0.26 -14.28 7.30
C SER A 139 -0.68 -15.09 8.20
N ARG A 140 -0.34 -16.35 8.49
CA ARG A 140 -1.08 -17.24 9.39
C ARG A 140 -1.01 -16.80 10.85
N PHE A 141 0.02 -16.05 11.21
CA PHE A 141 0.24 -15.55 12.56
C PHE A 141 -0.33 -14.14 12.78
N VAL A 142 -0.79 -13.45 11.72
CA VAL A 142 -1.32 -12.09 11.86
C VAL A 142 -2.67 -12.15 12.60
N PRO A 143 -2.83 -11.46 13.75
CA PRO A 143 -4.03 -11.57 14.57
C PRO A 143 -5.23 -10.91 13.90
N MET A 144 -6.41 -11.45 14.16
CA MET A 144 -7.68 -10.93 13.67
C MET A 144 -8.43 -10.19 14.78
N ASN A 145 -8.53 -8.86 14.68
CA ASN A 145 -9.27 -8.02 15.66
C ASN A 145 -10.79 -8.01 15.44
N ARG A 146 -11.31 -8.84 14.53
CA ARG A 146 -12.75 -9.02 14.29
C ARG A 146 -12.99 -10.46 13.90
N GLU A 147 -14.00 -11.08 14.50
CA GLU A 147 -14.59 -12.30 13.96
C GLU A 147 -15.08 -12.02 12.55
N ARG A 148 -14.69 -12.87 11.61
CA ARG A 148 -15.09 -12.74 10.21
C ARG A 148 -15.29 -14.13 9.67
N LEU A 149 -16.44 -14.33 9.03
CA LEU A 149 -16.65 -15.48 8.16
C LEU A 149 -15.46 -15.57 7.19
N LEU A 150 -14.87 -16.76 7.12
CA LEU A 150 -13.93 -17.10 6.07
C LEU A 150 -14.67 -16.89 4.74
N HIS A 151 -14.04 -16.22 3.77
CA HIS A 151 -14.60 -16.17 2.42
C HIS A 151 -14.38 -17.53 1.75
N ILE A 152 -15.20 -18.51 2.12
CA ILE A 152 -15.32 -19.81 1.46
C ILE A 152 -16.21 -19.58 0.21
N GLY A 153 -15.76 -19.96 -0.99
CA GLY A 153 -16.53 -19.82 -2.23
C GLY A 153 -16.06 -18.71 -3.20
N PHE A 154 -16.97 -18.24 -4.08
CA PHE A 154 -16.71 -17.41 -5.28
C PHE A 154 -15.83 -16.15 -5.04
N LEU A 155 -15.89 -15.54 -3.85
CA LEU A 155 -15.06 -14.39 -3.46
C LEU A 155 -13.59 -14.72 -3.17
N SER A 156 -13.23 -16.01 -3.05
CA SER A 156 -11.83 -16.46 -2.97
C SER A 156 -11.12 -16.42 -4.33
N TYR A 157 -11.86 -16.48 -5.44
CA TYR A 157 -11.31 -16.35 -6.79
C TYR A 157 -10.73 -14.97 -7.05
N ALA A 158 -11.27 -13.92 -6.42
CA ALA A 158 -10.79 -12.55 -6.57
C ALA A 158 -9.32 -12.36 -6.11
N ARG A 159 -8.78 -13.29 -5.30
CA ARG A 159 -7.39 -13.25 -4.81
C ARG A 159 -6.50 -14.31 -5.44
N LYS A 160 -6.98 -15.03 -6.46
CA LYS A 160 -6.14 -15.94 -7.25
C LYS A 160 -5.40 -15.13 -8.30
N ILE A 161 -4.08 -15.28 -8.33
CA ILE A 161 -3.27 -14.79 -9.44
C ILE A 161 -3.40 -15.81 -10.57
N ARG A 162 -3.70 -15.35 -11.79
CA ARG A 162 -3.82 -16.22 -12.97
C ARG A 162 -2.55 -17.09 -13.09
N GLY A 163 -2.73 -18.42 -13.10
CA GLY A 163 -1.62 -19.38 -13.18
C GLY A 163 -0.99 -19.80 -11.84
N LYS A 164 -1.56 -19.40 -10.68
CA LYS A 164 -1.13 -19.89 -9.35
C LYS A 164 -2.26 -20.62 -8.63
N LYS A 165 -1.88 -21.70 -7.92
CA LYS A 165 -2.80 -22.55 -7.14
C LYS A 165 -3.24 -21.87 -5.84
N ASP A 166 -2.32 -21.13 -5.22
CA ASP A 166 -2.55 -20.47 -3.93
C ASP A 166 -3.14 -19.07 -4.10
N SER A 167 -4.14 -18.75 -3.29
CA SER A 167 -4.73 -17.41 -3.21
C SER A 167 -3.88 -16.50 -2.30
N LEU A 168 -3.73 -15.23 -2.67
CA LEU A 168 -3.13 -14.23 -1.79
C LEU A 168 -3.92 -14.12 -0.47
N PRO A 169 -3.24 -13.83 0.67
CA PRO A 169 -3.93 -13.52 1.90
C PRO A 169 -4.74 -12.22 1.74
N ARG A 170 -5.49 -11.82 2.77
CA ARG A 170 -6.17 -10.51 2.73
C ARG A 170 -5.13 -9.38 2.77
N ALA A 171 -5.45 -8.24 2.17
CA ALA A 171 -4.52 -7.09 2.07
C ALA A 171 -3.97 -6.59 3.41
N ILE A 172 -4.73 -6.70 4.51
CA ILE A 172 -4.24 -6.38 5.86
C ILE A 172 -3.10 -7.31 6.25
N ASN A 173 -3.31 -8.63 6.16
CA ASN A 173 -2.29 -9.61 6.53
C ASN A 173 -1.08 -9.52 5.61
N PHE A 174 -1.31 -9.31 4.31
CA PHE A 174 -0.25 -9.06 3.33
C PHE A 174 0.64 -7.88 3.77
N THR A 175 0.02 -6.74 4.06
CA THR A 175 0.74 -5.52 4.45
C THR A 175 1.44 -5.70 5.80
N ALA A 176 0.77 -6.31 6.78
CA ALA A 176 1.33 -6.60 8.09
C ALA A 176 2.61 -7.45 8.01
N VAL A 177 2.61 -8.49 7.18
CA VAL A 177 3.77 -9.37 6.98
C VAL A 177 4.94 -8.58 6.41
N PHE A 178 4.72 -7.79 5.36
CA PHE A 178 5.79 -7.02 4.71
C PHE A 178 6.40 -5.96 5.62
N TYR A 179 5.57 -5.20 6.35
CA TYR A 179 6.07 -4.25 7.34
C TYR A 179 6.81 -4.95 8.49
N THR A 180 6.38 -6.14 8.90
CA THR A 180 7.09 -6.95 9.93
C THR A 180 8.41 -7.51 9.43
N ALA A 181 8.47 -7.92 8.16
CA ALA A 181 9.71 -8.36 7.52
C ALA A 181 10.73 -7.22 7.34
N GLY A 182 10.28 -5.96 7.42
CA GLY A 182 11.13 -4.79 7.22
C GLY A 182 11.18 -4.27 5.78
N LEU A 183 10.23 -4.71 4.92
CA LEU A 183 10.12 -4.28 3.53
C LEU A 183 8.70 -3.80 3.26
N PRO A 184 8.39 -2.50 3.43
CA PRO A 184 7.08 -1.96 3.10
C PRO A 184 6.71 -2.30 1.63
N PRO A 185 5.54 -2.93 1.38
CA PRO A 185 5.23 -3.51 0.07
C PRO A 185 5.00 -2.47 -1.03
N GLU A 186 4.89 -1.18 -0.66
CA GLU A 186 4.80 -0.05 -1.58
C GLU A 186 6.01 0.11 -2.49
N PHE A 187 7.19 -0.34 -2.04
CA PHE A 187 8.42 -0.23 -2.81
C PHE A 187 8.58 -1.35 -3.85
N LEU A 188 7.86 -2.46 -3.70
CA LEU A 188 7.98 -3.61 -4.59
C LEU A 188 7.65 -3.21 -6.03
N GLY A 189 8.57 -3.51 -6.95
CA GLY A 189 8.40 -3.25 -8.38
C GLY A 189 8.47 -1.78 -8.81
N VAL A 190 8.57 -0.80 -7.90
CA VAL A 190 8.60 0.63 -8.26
C VAL A 190 9.81 0.97 -9.14
N ALA A 191 11.01 0.54 -8.72
CA ALA A 191 12.24 0.80 -9.46
C ALA A 191 12.20 0.18 -10.87
N GLY A 192 11.78 -1.09 -10.95
CA GLY A 192 11.63 -1.81 -12.21
C GLY A 192 10.57 -1.17 -13.12
N ALA A 193 9.43 -0.78 -12.55
CA ALA A 193 8.37 -0.10 -13.27
C ALA A 193 8.89 1.17 -13.93
N LEU A 194 9.53 2.06 -13.15
CA LEU A 194 10.10 3.31 -13.67
C LEU A 194 11.18 3.06 -14.74
N ALA A 195 12.04 2.06 -14.55
CA ALA A 195 13.05 1.71 -15.54
C ALA A 195 12.45 1.20 -16.86
N SER A 196 11.30 0.52 -16.80
CA SER A 196 10.61 -0.04 -17.97
C SER A 196 9.79 0.97 -18.79
N LEU A 197 9.59 2.18 -18.27
CA LEU A 197 8.86 3.24 -18.96
C LEU A 197 9.76 4.01 -19.93
N THR A 198 9.20 4.32 -21.09
CA THR A 198 9.77 5.30 -22.03
C THR A 198 9.76 6.70 -21.43
N GLN A 199 10.52 7.63 -22.01
CA GLN A 199 10.53 9.02 -21.53
C GLN A 199 9.16 9.71 -21.65
N ALA A 200 8.38 9.37 -22.68
CA ALA A 200 7.02 9.89 -22.84
C ALA A 200 6.08 9.38 -21.74
N GLU A 201 6.12 8.07 -21.46
CA GLU A 201 5.33 7.47 -20.38
C GLU A 201 5.73 8.01 -19.00
N LYS A 202 7.02 8.23 -18.74
CA LYS A 202 7.49 8.86 -17.48
C LYS A 202 6.94 10.26 -17.31
N ARG A 203 6.93 11.08 -18.37
CA ARG A 203 6.33 12.44 -18.31
C ARG A 203 4.86 12.38 -17.92
N ILE A 204 4.10 11.45 -18.50
CA ILE A 204 2.70 11.23 -18.13
C ILE A 204 2.60 10.76 -16.68
N LEU A 205 3.37 9.76 -16.26
CA LEU A 205 3.37 9.27 -14.88
C LEU A 205 3.60 10.40 -13.86
N TRP A 206 4.61 11.24 -14.07
CA TRP A 206 4.92 12.33 -13.14
C TRP A 206 3.84 13.41 -13.09
N ARG A 207 3.12 13.63 -14.20
CA ARG A 207 1.99 14.54 -14.22
C ARG A 207 0.76 13.96 -13.50
N VAL A 208 0.45 12.69 -13.72
CA VAL A 208 -0.75 12.06 -13.14
C VAL A 208 -0.56 11.60 -11.70
N TYR A 209 0.67 11.28 -11.30
CA TYR A 209 1.05 10.85 -9.95
C TYR A 209 2.30 11.61 -9.44
N PRO A 210 2.21 12.95 -9.30
CA PRO A 210 3.35 13.79 -8.93
C PRO A 210 3.86 13.50 -7.51
N ASN A 211 3.03 12.91 -6.66
CA ASN A 211 3.36 12.62 -5.29
C ASN A 211 4.24 11.39 -5.08
N LEU A 212 4.41 10.52 -6.07
CA LEU A 212 4.81 9.13 -5.85
C LEU A 212 6.02 9.00 -4.91
N VAL A 213 7.09 9.74 -5.20
CA VAL A 213 8.32 9.74 -4.40
C VAL A 213 8.07 10.30 -2.99
N SER A 214 7.36 11.41 -2.87
CA SER A 214 7.03 12.00 -1.56
C SER A 214 6.14 11.08 -0.71
N GLN A 215 5.27 10.28 -1.32
CA GLN A 215 4.45 9.32 -0.59
C GLN A 215 5.28 8.14 -0.07
N LEU A 216 6.22 7.63 -0.87
CA LEU A 216 7.11 6.55 -0.43
C LEU A 216 7.95 6.95 0.80
N LYS A 217 8.22 8.24 1.00
CA LYS A 217 8.90 8.75 2.22
C LYS A 217 8.10 8.50 3.51
N TYR A 218 6.78 8.31 3.47
CA TYR A 218 6.01 7.93 4.67
C TYR A 218 6.24 6.48 5.08
N SER A 219 6.56 5.60 4.12
CA SER A 219 6.82 4.18 4.38
C SER A 219 8.31 3.89 4.61
N ALA A 220 9.21 4.72 4.06
CA ALA A 220 10.67 4.56 4.16
C ALA A 220 11.21 4.34 5.59
N PRO A 221 10.67 4.97 6.66
CA PRO A 221 11.19 4.77 8.00
C PRO A 221 10.98 3.36 8.58
N TYR A 222 10.05 2.59 8.01
CA TYR A 222 9.73 1.23 8.44
C TYR A 222 10.58 0.15 7.75
N PHE A 223 11.57 0.57 6.97
CA PHE A 223 12.54 -0.33 6.38
C PHE A 223 13.49 -0.90 7.45
N ASN A 224 13.73 -2.20 7.43
CA ASN A 224 14.68 -2.87 8.34
C ASN A 224 15.56 -3.84 7.54
N GLU A 225 16.75 -3.35 7.15
CA GLU A 225 17.72 -4.11 6.35
C GLU A 225 18.21 -5.37 7.08
N GLU A 226 18.44 -5.30 8.40
CA GLU A 226 18.90 -6.43 9.20
C GLU A 226 17.92 -7.61 9.14
N ASN A 227 16.62 -7.32 9.35
CA ASN A 227 15.57 -8.33 9.22
C ASN A 227 15.54 -8.94 7.84
N LEU A 228 15.64 -8.13 6.78
CA LEU A 228 15.63 -8.63 5.41
C LEU A 228 16.83 -9.53 5.13
N MET A 229 18.01 -9.19 5.64
CA MET A 229 19.21 -10.02 5.52
C MET A 229 19.07 -11.35 6.25
N ILE A 230 18.50 -11.35 7.46
CA ILE A 230 18.23 -12.58 8.22
C ILE A 230 17.22 -13.46 7.50
N LEU A 231 16.06 -12.91 7.14
CA LEU A 231 14.98 -13.64 6.48
C LEU A 231 15.38 -14.13 5.08
N SER A 232 16.32 -13.44 4.41
CA SER A 232 16.81 -13.86 3.10
C SER A 232 17.51 -15.21 3.11
N LYS A 233 17.96 -15.71 4.27
CA LYS A 233 18.50 -17.07 4.39
C LYS A 233 17.44 -18.13 4.04
N LYS A 234 16.18 -17.87 4.40
CA LYS A 234 15.03 -18.73 4.08
C LYS A 234 14.34 -18.33 2.78
N TRP A 235 14.26 -17.02 2.48
CA TRP A 235 13.64 -16.49 1.26
C TRP A 235 14.63 -15.60 0.47
N PRO A 236 15.51 -16.20 -0.35
CA PRO A 236 16.62 -15.49 -1.01
C PRO A 236 16.21 -14.29 -1.86
N HIS A 237 15.00 -14.31 -2.43
CA HIS A 237 14.47 -13.21 -3.25
C HIS A 237 14.33 -11.88 -2.49
N LEU A 238 14.33 -11.88 -1.14
CA LEU A 238 14.36 -10.66 -0.35
C LEU A 238 15.62 -9.82 -0.60
N ARG A 239 16.79 -10.44 -0.88
CA ARG A 239 18.02 -9.69 -1.19
C ARG A 239 17.87 -8.85 -2.45
N ARG A 240 17.32 -9.44 -3.51
CA ARG A 240 17.07 -8.72 -4.77
C ARG A 240 16.08 -7.57 -4.57
N ALA A 241 15.04 -7.77 -3.75
CA ALA A 241 14.10 -6.70 -3.41
C ALA A 241 14.80 -5.59 -2.61
N LEU A 242 15.56 -5.94 -1.57
CA LEU A 242 16.37 -5.02 -0.76
C LEU A 242 17.29 -4.15 -1.63
N GLU A 243 18.10 -4.75 -2.50
CA GLU A 243 19.01 -4.04 -3.41
C GLU A 243 18.25 -3.09 -4.35
N SER A 244 17.14 -3.56 -4.92
CA SER A 244 16.28 -2.73 -5.77
C SER A 244 15.72 -1.51 -5.03
N VAL A 245 15.34 -1.66 -3.77
CA VAL A 245 14.81 -0.56 -2.95
C VAL A 245 15.92 0.40 -2.54
N LYS A 246 17.09 -0.10 -2.13
CA LYS A 246 18.24 0.75 -1.77
C LYS A 246 18.66 1.64 -2.92
N LYS A 247 18.85 1.07 -4.11
CA LYS A 247 19.21 1.83 -5.30
C LYS A 247 18.16 2.90 -5.62
N PHE A 248 16.88 2.53 -5.63
CA PHE A 248 15.81 3.49 -5.87
C PHE A 248 15.77 4.61 -4.82
N ALA A 249 16.00 4.28 -3.56
CA ALA A 249 16.00 5.24 -2.47
C ALA A 249 17.17 6.23 -2.58
N GLU A 250 18.36 5.75 -2.95
CA GLU A 250 19.53 6.57 -3.24
C GLU A 250 19.26 7.52 -4.41
N ASP A 251 18.80 6.99 -5.56
CA ASP A 251 18.47 7.77 -6.76
C ASP A 251 17.41 8.88 -6.51
N ASN A 252 16.61 8.76 -5.44
CA ASN A 252 15.49 9.65 -5.13
C ASN A 252 15.62 10.38 -3.78
N ASN A 253 16.80 10.36 -3.15
CA ASN A 253 17.03 10.98 -1.84
C ASN A 253 15.97 10.60 -0.78
N ILE A 254 15.69 9.31 -0.67
CA ILE A 254 14.80 8.73 0.33
C ILE A 254 15.67 8.11 1.44
N LYS A 255 15.56 8.65 2.66
CA LYS A 255 16.22 8.07 3.83
C LYS A 255 15.44 6.83 4.31
N LEU A 256 16.00 5.65 4.06
CA LEU A 256 15.47 4.38 4.57
C LEU A 256 15.82 4.21 6.05
N GLY A 257 14.92 3.54 6.78
CA GLY A 257 15.09 3.23 8.19
C GLY A 257 14.66 4.35 9.14
N PRO A 258 14.61 4.07 10.45
CA PRO A 258 13.95 4.92 11.41
C PRO A 258 14.62 6.30 11.56
N GLN A 259 13.80 7.32 11.76
CA GLN A 259 14.21 8.72 11.83
C GLN A 259 13.81 9.38 13.15
N ASN A 260 12.94 8.74 13.95
CA ASN A 260 12.51 9.19 15.27
C ASN A 260 12.34 8.00 16.24
N SER A 261 12.10 8.30 17.52
CA SER A 261 12.01 7.30 18.58
C SER A 261 10.91 6.26 18.36
N GLU A 262 9.74 6.66 17.87
CA GLU A 262 8.64 5.73 17.59
C GLU A 262 8.98 4.74 16.48
N GLN A 263 9.66 5.21 15.43
CA GLN A 263 10.14 4.36 14.34
C GLN A 263 11.29 3.43 14.80
N ILE A 264 12.15 3.88 15.73
CA ILE A 264 13.15 3.02 16.37
C ILE A 264 12.46 1.91 17.19
N LEU A 265 11.42 2.25 17.95
CA LEU A 265 10.62 1.25 18.68
C LEU A 265 9.96 0.26 17.72
N HIS A 266 9.39 0.74 16.62
CA HIS A 266 8.87 -0.13 15.55
C HIS A 266 9.95 -1.10 15.07
N ARG A 267 11.14 -0.59 14.69
CA ARG A 267 12.27 -1.41 14.23
C ARG A 267 12.61 -2.49 15.25
N ASN A 268 12.74 -2.13 16.53
CA ASN A 268 13.08 -3.07 17.60
C ASN A 268 12.00 -4.16 17.76
N HIS A 269 10.72 -3.78 17.71
CA HIS A 269 9.62 -4.75 17.79
C HIS A 269 9.59 -5.70 16.59
N VAL A 270 9.84 -5.23 15.38
CA VAL A 270 9.90 -6.14 14.22
C VAL A 270 11.16 -7.01 14.24
N SER A 271 12.29 -6.52 14.76
CA SER A 271 13.49 -7.35 15.00
C SER A 271 13.20 -8.47 15.99
N ASN A 272 12.55 -8.16 17.12
CA ASN A 272 12.12 -9.17 18.09
C ASN A 272 11.15 -10.17 17.46
N ALA A 273 10.19 -9.71 16.66
CA ALA A 273 9.28 -10.59 15.95
C ALA A 273 10.05 -11.61 15.10
N VAL A 274 10.97 -11.15 14.25
CA VAL A 274 11.79 -12.05 13.42
C VAL A 274 12.58 -13.06 14.25
N GLN A 275 13.19 -12.65 15.37
CA GLN A 275 13.92 -13.58 16.25
C GLN A 275 12.99 -14.63 16.88
N HIS A 276 11.85 -14.22 17.42
CA HIS A 276 10.88 -15.16 18.00
C HIS A 276 10.33 -16.15 16.96
N TYR A 277 10.11 -15.69 15.71
CA TYR A 277 9.72 -16.59 14.63
C TYR A 277 10.80 -17.65 14.34
N LEU A 278 12.07 -17.27 14.30
CA LEU A 278 13.18 -18.20 14.09
C LEU A 278 13.36 -19.17 15.26
N ALA A 279 13.07 -18.73 16.49
CA ALA A 279 13.08 -19.56 17.69
C ALA A 279 11.86 -20.50 17.82
N GLY A 280 10.85 -20.38 16.94
CA GLY A 280 9.59 -21.12 17.03
C GLY A 280 8.62 -20.60 18.11
N GLU A 281 8.90 -19.44 18.69
CA GLU A 281 8.11 -18.80 19.74
C GLU A 281 6.97 -17.94 19.15
N TYR A 282 6.04 -18.58 18.44
CA TYR A 282 5.05 -17.86 17.63
C TYR A 282 4.14 -16.91 18.43
N HIS A 283 3.84 -17.21 19.69
CA HIS A 283 3.07 -16.31 20.54
C HIS A 283 3.79 -14.96 20.78
N LEU A 284 5.12 -14.99 20.96
CA LEU A 284 5.94 -13.79 21.11
C LEU A 284 6.16 -13.07 19.78
N PHE A 285 6.22 -13.81 18.66
CA PHE A 285 6.15 -13.22 17.32
C PHE A 285 4.89 -12.36 17.17
N VAL A 286 3.72 -12.91 17.52
CA VAL A 286 2.43 -12.18 17.41
C VAL A 286 2.41 -10.96 18.31
N SER A 287 2.84 -11.09 19.58
CA SER A 287 2.90 -9.95 20.50
C SER A 287 3.81 -8.83 19.96
N SER A 288 4.98 -9.18 19.44
CA SER A 288 5.94 -8.22 18.88
C SER A 288 5.41 -7.56 17.61
N LEU A 289 4.77 -8.33 16.72
CA LEU A 289 4.11 -7.81 15.52
C LEU A 289 3.01 -6.80 15.87
N VAL A 290 2.20 -7.08 16.89
CA VAL A 290 1.14 -6.15 17.36
C VAL A 290 1.74 -4.87 17.94
N LYS A 291 2.81 -4.99 18.74
CA LYS A 291 3.53 -3.82 19.28
C LYS A 291 4.10 -2.96 18.16
N ALA A 292 4.71 -3.56 17.13
CA ALA A 292 5.14 -2.85 15.94
C ALA A 292 3.96 -2.17 15.21
N GLY A 293 2.81 -2.85 15.12
CA GLY A 293 1.58 -2.30 14.53
C GLY A 293 1.12 -1.00 15.21
N LYS A 294 1.24 -0.93 16.54
CA LYS A 294 0.94 0.28 17.31
C LYS A 294 1.87 1.44 16.95
N CYS A 295 3.19 1.19 16.86
CA CYS A 295 4.18 2.22 16.50
C CYS A 295 4.04 2.77 15.07
N ARG A 296 3.33 2.07 14.18
CA ARG A 296 3.03 2.56 12.81
C ARG A 296 1.57 2.94 12.63
N HIS A 297 0.81 2.98 13.72
CA HIS A 297 -0.63 3.25 13.78
C HIS A 297 -1.49 2.42 12.80
N ALA A 298 -1.09 1.17 12.56
CA ALA A 298 -1.83 0.20 11.75
C ALA A 298 -1.21 -1.20 11.86
N LEU A 299 -2.05 -2.23 11.99
CA LEU A 299 -1.59 -3.61 11.82
C LEU A 299 -1.11 -3.86 10.37
N GLY A 300 -1.89 -3.41 9.40
CA GLY A 300 -1.66 -3.57 7.97
C GLY A 300 -2.71 -2.86 7.15
#